data_AF-A0A960SFK8-F1
#
_entry.id   AF-A0A960SFK8-F1
#
_cell.length_a   1.000
_cell.length_b   1.000
_cell.length_c   1.000
_cell.angle_alpha   90.00
_cell.angle_beta   90.00
_cell.angle_gamma   90.00
#
_symmetry.space_group_name_H-M   'P 1'
#
loop_
_entity.id
_entity.type
_entity.pdbx_description
1 polymer ?
#
loop_
_entity_poly.entity_id
_entity_poly.type
_entity_poly.pdbx_seq_one_letter_code
_entity_poly.pdbx_strand_id
1 'polypeptide(L)'
;MNLISKLSQKLQRHPKRIVFPDGTDHRVIQAARQFATKRLGVPILIGERQKIKETALHLNISLEKIRLINPARSEELEEFAKAYFGRRKDRGITEEEALSTVKRPNYFASMMLAKGQADGLV
;
A
#
# COMPACT_ATOMS: atom_id res chain seq x y z
N MET A 1 -7.63 6.94 -29.53
CA MET A 1 -7.31 6.79 -28.08
C MET A 1 -6.14 5.84 -27.91
N ASN A 2 -5.08 6.29 -27.22
CA ASN A 2 -3.93 5.45 -26.86
C ASN A 2 -4.26 4.47 -25.71
N LEU A 3 -3.39 3.49 -25.47
CA LEU A 3 -3.61 2.43 -24.45
C LEU A 3 -3.89 3.01 -23.05
N ILE A 4 -3.08 3.98 -22.61
CA ILE A 4 -3.17 4.60 -21.28
C ILE A 4 -4.53 5.28 -21.06
N SER A 5 -5.04 6.00 -22.07
CA SER A 5 -6.34 6.65 -22.00
C SER A 5 -7.49 5.63 -21.87
N LYS A 6 -7.41 4.49 -22.59
CA LYS A 6 -8.42 3.43 -22.50
C LYS A 6 -8.43 2.78 -21.11
N LEU A 7 -7.25 2.48 -20.55
CA LEU A 7 -7.14 1.90 -19.21
C LEU A 7 -7.62 2.86 -18.12
N SER A 8 -7.28 4.14 -18.25
CA SER A 8 -7.73 5.18 -17.31
C SER A 8 -9.26 5.29 -17.26
N GLN A 9 -9.94 5.27 -18.41
CA GLN A 9 -11.41 5.28 -18.46
C GLN A 9 -12.03 4.04 -17.81
N LYS A 10 -11.43 2.85 -17.99
CA LYS A 10 -11.90 1.63 -17.32
C LYS A 10 -11.76 1.76 -15.80
N LEU A 11 -10.63 2.26 -15.31
CA LEU A 11 -10.40 2.50 -13.89
C LEU A 11 -11.35 3.56 -13.31
N GLN A 12 -11.71 4.59 -14.06
CA GLN A 12 -12.71 5.57 -13.59
C GLN A 12 -14.10 4.96 -13.40
N ARG A 13 -14.48 3.98 -14.23
CA ARG A 13 -15.75 3.24 -14.10
C ARG A 13 -15.69 2.16 -13.01
N HIS A 14 -14.53 1.54 -12.85
CA HIS A 14 -14.29 0.46 -11.89
C HIS A 14 -13.01 0.74 -11.08
N PRO A 15 -13.07 1.68 -10.12
CA PRO A 15 -11.91 2.10 -9.35
C PRO A 15 -11.28 0.94 -8.58
N LYS A 16 -9.96 0.93 -8.51
CA LYS A 16 -9.18 -0.12 -7.82
C LYS A 16 -8.36 0.44 -6.66
N ARG A 17 -8.16 -0.39 -5.64
CA ARG A 17 -7.30 -0.10 -4.48
C ARG A 17 -5.89 -0.57 -4.80
N ILE A 18 -4.97 0.37 -4.98
CA ILE A 18 -3.57 0.04 -5.32
C ILE A 18 -2.69 0.39 -4.14
N VAL A 19 -1.93 -0.60 -3.65
CA VAL A 19 -0.99 -0.41 -2.54
C VAL A 19 0.42 -0.14 -3.06
N PHE A 20 1.08 0.84 -2.47
CA PHE A 20 2.45 1.25 -2.77
C PHE A 20 3.30 1.07 -1.51
N PRO A 21 4.18 0.06 -1.47
CA PRO A 21 5.03 -0.23 -0.32
C PRO A 21 6.05 0.88 -0.02
N ASP A 22 6.54 1.56 -1.05
CA ASP A 22 7.53 2.64 -0.95
C ASP A 22 6.86 4.01 -0.70
N GLY A 23 5.91 4.06 0.24
CA GLY A 23 5.03 5.22 0.43
C GLY A 23 5.73 6.50 0.89
N THR A 24 7.00 6.43 1.28
CA THR A 24 7.85 7.58 1.63
C THR A 24 8.65 8.15 0.45
N ASP A 25 8.68 7.48 -0.71
CA ASP A 25 9.36 7.98 -1.90
C ASP A 25 8.54 9.12 -2.54
N HIS A 26 9.20 10.25 -2.83
CA HIS A 26 8.53 11.43 -3.38
C HIS A 26 7.82 11.17 -4.72
N ARG A 27 8.38 10.31 -5.57
CA ARG A 27 7.81 9.95 -6.88
C ARG A 27 6.54 9.14 -6.69
N VAL A 28 6.54 8.24 -5.70
CA VAL A 28 5.37 7.43 -5.34
C VAL A 28 4.25 8.31 -4.77
N ILE A 29 4.58 9.26 -3.88
CA ILE A 29 3.62 10.22 -3.33
C ILE A 29 2.99 11.06 -4.46
N GLN A 30 3.80 11.53 -5.41
CA GLN A 30 3.32 12.28 -6.57
C GLN A 30 2.43 11.42 -7.48
N ALA A 31 2.81 10.17 -7.74
CA ALA A 31 2.02 9.24 -8.53
C ALA A 31 0.67 8.92 -7.86
N ALA A 32 0.67 8.67 -6.55
CA ALA A 32 -0.54 8.45 -5.76
C ALA A 32 -1.48 9.67 -5.82
N ARG A 33 -0.94 10.89 -5.73
CA ARG A 33 -1.73 12.12 -5.93
C ARG A 33 -2.37 12.18 -7.30
N GLN A 34 -1.63 11.88 -8.37
CA GLN A 34 -2.19 11.86 -9.72
C GLN A 34 -3.27 10.78 -9.87
N PHE A 35 -3.05 9.61 -9.28
CA PHE A 35 -4.01 8.50 -9.29
C PHE A 35 -5.33 8.88 -8.63
N ALA A 36 -5.26 9.53 -7.45
CA ALA A 36 -6.42 10.05 -6.73
C ALA A 36 -7.12 11.19 -7.50
N THR A 37 -6.38 12.20 -7.99
CA THR A 37 -6.97 13.33 -8.74
C THR A 37 -7.68 12.87 -10.01
N LYS A 38 -7.11 11.91 -10.74
CA LYS A 38 -7.70 11.35 -11.96
C LYS A 38 -8.85 10.37 -11.69
N ARG A 39 -9.20 10.13 -10.42
CA ARG A 39 -10.26 9.20 -9.98
C ARG A 39 -10.05 7.78 -10.50
N LEU A 40 -8.80 7.32 -10.54
CA LEU A 40 -8.46 5.97 -11.02
C LEU A 40 -8.66 4.90 -9.94
N GLY A 41 -8.88 5.34 -8.70
CA GLY A 41 -9.17 4.48 -7.56
C GLY A 41 -8.63 5.06 -6.26
N VAL A 42 -8.32 4.17 -5.32
CA VAL A 42 -7.81 4.52 -3.99
C VAL A 42 -6.34 4.10 -3.88
N PRO A 43 -5.40 5.05 -3.91
CA PRO A 43 -4.00 4.75 -3.63
C PRO A 43 -3.79 4.57 -2.12
N ILE A 44 -3.03 3.55 -1.75
CA ILE A 44 -2.69 3.23 -0.36
C ILE A 44 -1.17 3.28 -0.23
N LEU A 45 -0.66 4.25 0.52
CA LEU A 45 0.77 4.38 0.79
C LEU A 45 1.11 3.65 2.09
N ILE A 46 2.11 2.78 2.03
CA ILE A 46 2.65 2.09 3.21
C ILE A 46 3.91 2.81 3.67
N GLY A 47 4.00 3.11 4.96
CA GLY A 47 5.18 3.72 5.54
C GLY A 47 4.89 4.49 6.82
N GLU A 48 5.93 5.14 7.33
CA GLU A 48 5.81 5.97 8.51
C GLU A 48 5.00 7.24 8.20
N ARG A 49 3.79 7.33 8.77
CA ARG A 49 2.82 8.41 8.47
C ARG A 49 3.42 9.82 8.55
N GLN A 50 4.31 10.06 9.50
CA GLN A 50 4.94 11.36 9.69
C GLN A 50 5.85 11.71 8.50
N LYS A 51 6.76 10.80 8.10
CA LYS A 51 7.65 10.99 6.93
C LYS A 51 6.89 11.21 5.63
N ILE A 52 5.78 10.49 5.42
CA ILE A 52 4.93 10.68 4.24
C ILE A 52 4.33 12.09 4.23
N LYS A 53 3.80 12.55 5.38
CA LYS A 53 3.22 13.89 5.53
C LYS A 53 4.25 15.00 5.34
N GLU A 54 5.44 14.85 5.93
CA GLU A 54 6.54 15.79 5.78
C GLU A 54 6.97 15.89 4.31
N THR A 55 7.18 14.76 3.65
CA THR A 55 7.56 14.72 2.22
C THR A 55 6.48 15.35 1.34
N ALA A 56 5.21 15.03 1.59
CA ALA A 56 4.10 15.62 0.85
C ALA A 56 4.00 17.13 1.06
N LEU A 57 4.21 17.62 2.29
CA LEU A 57 4.23 19.05 2.61
C LEU A 57 5.36 19.77 1.88
N HIS A 58 6.58 19.23 1.92
CA HIS A 58 7.74 19.80 1.21
C HIS A 58 7.49 19.93 -0.31
N LEU A 59 6.69 19.03 -0.88
CA LEU A 59 6.36 19.02 -2.31
C LEU A 59 5.06 19.78 -2.64
N ASN A 60 4.39 20.38 -1.65
CA ASN A 60 3.06 20.98 -1.79
C ASN A 60 2.00 20.01 -2.37
N ILE A 61 2.08 18.73 -2.00
CA ILE A 61 1.16 17.68 -2.46
C ILE A 61 0.09 17.42 -1.38
N SER A 62 -1.18 17.55 -1.76
CA SER A 62 -2.30 17.16 -0.90
C SER A 62 -2.45 15.63 -0.82
N LEU A 63 -2.51 15.09 0.40
CA LEU A 63 -2.78 13.67 0.66
C LEU A 63 -4.27 13.32 0.73
N GLU A 64 -5.16 14.23 0.33
CA GLU A 64 -6.61 13.97 0.27
C GLU A 64 -6.92 12.78 -0.65
N LYS A 65 -7.81 11.88 -0.20
CA LYS A 65 -8.19 10.63 -0.89
C LYS A 65 -7.04 9.62 -1.07
N ILE A 66 -5.94 9.77 -0.33
CA ILE A 66 -4.85 8.80 -0.23
C ILE A 66 -4.89 8.15 1.15
N ARG A 67 -4.94 6.81 1.20
CA ARG A 67 -4.92 6.07 2.46
C ARG A 67 -3.46 5.88 2.92
N LEU A 68 -3.17 6.13 4.19
CA LEU A 68 -1.83 5.96 4.77
C LEU A 68 -1.85 4.86 5.84
N ILE A 69 -1.00 3.85 5.67
CA ILE A 69 -0.88 2.73 6.62
C ILE A 69 0.57 2.65 7.11
N ASN A 70 0.74 2.62 8.43
CA ASN A 70 2.01 2.28 9.04
C ASN A 70 1.93 0.81 9.50
N PRO A 71 2.69 -0.12 8.89
CA PRO A 71 2.66 -1.54 9.25
C PRO A 71 2.88 -1.79 10.74
N ALA A 72 3.83 -1.09 11.36
CA ALA A 72 4.22 -1.30 12.75
C ALA A 72 3.16 -0.81 13.76
N ARG A 73 2.22 0.01 13.31
CA ARG A 73 1.10 0.54 14.13
C ARG A 73 -0.26 0.10 13.60
N SER A 74 -0.31 -0.87 12.69
CA SER A 74 -1.57 -1.37 12.15
C SER A 74 -2.17 -2.41 13.08
N GLU A 75 -3.47 -2.32 13.33
CA GLU A 75 -4.24 -3.32 14.08
C GLU A 75 -4.24 -4.69 13.35
N GLU A 76 -4.04 -4.67 12.03
CA GLU A 76 -4.04 -5.86 11.18
C GLU A 76 -2.71 -6.63 11.22
N LEU A 77 -1.68 -6.07 11.87
CA LEU A 77 -0.34 -6.63 11.86
C LEU A 77 -0.28 -8.04 12.45
N GLU A 78 -0.92 -8.26 13.61
CA GLU A 78 -0.92 -9.57 14.26
C GLU A 78 -1.66 -10.62 13.41
N GLU A 79 -2.80 -10.24 12.81
CA GLU A 79 -3.56 -11.13 11.93
C GLU A 79 -2.72 -11.52 10.71
N PHE A 80 -2.02 -10.56 10.11
CA PHE A 80 -1.16 -10.82 8.96
C PHE A 80 0.06 -11.66 9.34
N ALA A 81 0.65 -11.43 10.52
CA ALA A 81 1.75 -12.24 11.03
C ALA A 81 1.34 -13.70 11.22
N LYS A 82 0.18 -13.94 11.87
CA LYS A 82 -0.39 -15.29 12.04
C LYS A 82 -0.66 -15.97 10.69
N ALA A 83 -1.26 -15.25 9.75
CA ALA A 83 -1.52 -15.77 8.41
C ALA A 83 -0.23 -16.06 7.62
N TYR A 84 0.81 -15.24 7.77
CA TYR A 84 2.12 -15.45 7.15
C TYR A 84 2.85 -16.65 7.78
N PHE A 85 2.86 -16.75 9.11
CA PHE A 85 3.41 -17.87 9.84
C PHE A 85 2.76 -19.19 9.41
N GLY A 86 1.43 -19.27 9.37
CA GLY A 86 0.71 -20.46 8.94
C GLY A 86 1.10 -20.94 7.53
N ARG A 87 1.48 -20.03 6.63
CA ARG A 87 1.94 -20.33 5.26
C ARG A 87 3.42 -20.72 5.18
N ARG A 88 4.22 -20.42 6.21
CA ARG A 88 5.68 -20.51 6.18
C ARG A 88 6.26 -21.39 7.28
N LYS A 89 5.45 -21.89 8.22
CA LYS A 89 5.87 -22.75 9.34
C LYS A 89 6.70 -23.96 8.90
N ASP A 90 6.40 -24.54 7.74
CA ASP A 90 7.14 -25.69 7.20
C ASP A 90 8.56 -25.34 6.75
N ARG A 91 8.90 -24.04 6.70
CA ARG A 91 10.25 -23.53 6.46
C ARG A 91 11.02 -23.20 7.75
N GLY A 92 10.49 -23.60 8.91
CA GLY A 92 11.17 -23.49 10.20
C GLY A 92 11.23 -22.08 10.79
N ILE A 93 10.42 -21.14 10.30
CA ILE A 93 10.38 -19.78 10.88
C ILE A 93 9.62 -19.76 12.21
N THR A 94 9.93 -18.80 13.08
CA THR A 94 9.18 -18.56 14.33
C THR A 94 8.04 -17.55 14.13
N GLU A 95 7.13 -17.45 15.12
CA GLU A 95 6.07 -16.42 15.11
C GLU A 95 6.66 -15.00 15.19
N GLU A 96 7.74 -14.81 15.93
CA GLU A 96 8.46 -13.53 16.05
C GLU A 96 9.10 -13.12 14.72
N GLU A 97 9.70 -14.08 14.00
CA GLU A 97 10.23 -13.87 12.65
C GLU A 97 9.12 -13.55 11.65
N ALA A 98 7.96 -14.20 11.76
CA ALA A 98 6.79 -13.88 10.95
C ALA A 98 6.30 -12.44 11.21
N LEU A 99 6.20 -12.03 12.48
CA LEU A 99 5.80 -10.69 12.87
C LEU A 99 6.79 -9.63 12.36
N SER A 100 8.09 -9.84 12.56
CA SER A 100 9.13 -8.92 12.08
C SER A 100 9.15 -8.82 10.55
N THR A 101 8.90 -9.93 9.85
CA THR A 101 8.81 -9.97 8.40
C THR A 101 7.62 -9.18 7.88
N VAL A 102 6.43 -9.41 8.44
CA VAL A 102 5.19 -8.73 8.01
C VAL A 102 5.21 -7.23 8.33
N LYS A 103 5.94 -6.79 9.36
CA LYS A 103 6.17 -5.34 9.61
C LYS A 103 6.85 -4.63 8.44
N ARG A 104 7.55 -5.34 7.55
CA ARG A 104 8.22 -4.74 6.39
C ARG A 104 7.19 -4.33 5.33
N PRO A 105 7.27 -3.12 4.73
CA PRO A 105 6.24 -2.60 3.83
C PRO A 105 5.83 -3.54 2.69
N ASN A 106 6.80 -4.16 2.01
CA ASN A 106 6.53 -5.10 0.90
C ASN A 106 5.73 -6.32 1.35
N TYR A 107 6.03 -6.87 2.52
CA TYR A 107 5.32 -8.03 3.05
C TYR A 107 3.95 -7.64 3.58
N PHE A 108 3.83 -6.51 4.28
CA PHE A 108 2.55 -5.99 4.72
C PHE A 108 1.61 -5.77 3.53
N ALA A 109 2.09 -5.10 2.49
CA ALA A 109 1.36 -4.86 1.25
C ALA A 109 0.95 -6.18 0.58
N SER A 110 1.86 -7.16 0.50
CA SER A 110 1.57 -8.50 -0.02
C SER A 110 0.45 -9.21 0.76
N MET A 111 0.44 -9.07 2.08
CA MET A 111 -0.62 -9.60 2.93
C MET A 111 -1.96 -8.89 2.71
N MET A 112 -1.95 -7.57 2.46
CA MET A 112 -3.16 -6.84 2.07
C MET A 112 -3.77 -7.38 0.77
N LEU A 113 -2.99 -7.72 -0.26
CA LEU A 113 -3.56 -8.36 -1.46
C LEU A 113 -4.11 -9.75 -1.13
N ALA A 114 -3.34 -10.55 -0.38
CA ALA A 114 -3.74 -11.90 -0.05
C ALA A 114 -5.03 -11.96 0.79
N LYS A 115 -5.38 -10.87 1.48
CA LYS A 115 -6.60 -10.70 2.27
C LYS A 115 -7.71 -9.92 1.53
N GLY A 116 -7.51 -9.58 0.25
CA GLY A 116 -8.50 -8.87 -0.56
C GLY A 116 -8.71 -7.40 -0.19
N GLN A 117 -7.76 -6.81 0.55
CA GLN A 117 -7.81 -5.42 0.99
C GLN A 117 -7.22 -4.44 -0.02
N ALA A 118 -6.41 -4.95 -0.95
CA ALA A 118 -5.91 -4.25 -2.12
C ALA A 118 -6.16 -5.11 -3.36
N ASP A 119 -6.34 -4.46 -4.50
CA ASP A 119 -6.59 -5.10 -5.80
C ASP A 119 -5.30 -5.21 -6.64
N GLY A 120 -4.22 -4.54 -6.22
CA GLY A 120 -2.92 -4.55 -6.87
C GLY A 120 -1.84 -3.92 -5.98
N LEU A 121 -0.59 -4.31 -6.23
CA LEU A 121 0.62 -3.79 -5.58
C LEU A 121 1.58 -3.34 -6.64
N VAL A 122 2.18 -2.18 -6.42
CA VAL A 122 3.19 -1.57 -7.29
C VAL A 122 4.37 -1.13 -6.45
#